data_AF-A0A1B6IFJ4-F1
#
_entry.id   AF-A0A1B6IFJ4-F1
#
_cell.length_a   1.000
_cell.length_b   1.000
_cell.length_c   1.000
_cell.angle_alpha   90.00
_cell.angle_beta   90.00
_cell.angle_gamma   90.00
#
_symmetry.space_group_name_H-M   'P 1'
#
loop_
_entity.id
_entity.type
_entity.pdbx_description
1 polymer ?
#
loop_
_entity_poly.entity_id
_entity_poly.type
_entity_poly.pdbx_seq_one_letter_code
_entity_poly.pdbx_strand_id
1 'polypeptide(L)'
;MSSEKPKQKCVFCDSVKTDKLMLFSEGTISKCKRNLRLRKFHKLKYKDIILPDEIYDSAYHSSCYKTFTALKRQYLTTDVEKKGSITVQKVCLQLISHL
;
A
#
# COMPACT_ATOMS: atom_id res chain seq x y z
N MET A 1 19.04 14.87 31.36
CA MET A 1 19.26 14.86 29.89
C MET A 1 17.89 14.65 29.25
N SER A 2 17.31 15.71 28.71
CA SER A 2 16.00 15.68 28.08
C SER A 2 16.16 15.06 26.70
N SER A 3 15.86 13.77 26.57
CA SER A 3 15.82 13.09 25.28
C SER A 3 14.63 13.61 24.49
N GLU A 4 14.82 14.68 23.72
CA GLU A 4 13.85 15.14 22.74
C GLU A 4 13.68 14.06 21.67
N LYS A 5 12.65 13.21 21.82
CA LYS A 5 12.29 12.24 20.79
C LYS A 5 11.99 13.02 19.49
N PRO A 6 12.57 12.61 18.34
CA PRO A 6 12.29 13.27 17.08
C PRO A 6 10.79 13.24 16.81
N LYS A 7 10.22 14.38 16.44
CA LYS A 7 8.81 14.47 16.06
C LYS A 7 8.60 13.68 14.77
N GLN A 8 8.17 12.42 14.91
CA GLN A 8 7.87 11.56 13.76
C GLN A 8 6.76 12.19 12.91
N LYS A 9 6.90 12.11 11.59
CA LYS A 9 5.91 12.60 10.62
C LYS A 9 5.12 11.43 10.04
N CYS A 10 3.88 11.70 9.63
CA CYS A 10 3.09 10.70 8.91
C CYS A 10 3.55 10.57 7.46
N VAL A 11 3.94 9.36 7.06
CA VAL A 11 4.40 9.03 5.69
C VAL A 11 3.40 9.41 4.58
N PHE A 12 2.09 9.45 4.89
CA PHE A 12 1.06 9.73 3.89
C PHE A 12 0.73 11.21 3.67
N CYS A 13 1.02 12.08 4.63
CA CYS A 13 0.65 13.49 4.58
C CYS A 13 1.77 14.45 4.97
N ASP A 14 2.97 13.92 5.26
CA ASP A 14 4.17 14.66 5.67
C ASP A 14 3.94 15.67 6.80
N SER A 15 2.95 15.40 7.65
CA SER A 15 2.53 16.29 8.74
C SER A 15 2.74 15.63 10.09
N VAL A 16 3.09 16.44 11.09
CA VAL A 16 3.03 16.10 12.52
C VAL A 16 1.69 16.64 13.02
N LYS A 17 0.59 15.88 12.85
CA LYS A 17 -0.72 16.29 13.38
C LYS A 17 -0.86 15.83 14.84
N THR A 18 -1.87 16.35 15.51
CA THR A 18 -2.27 15.92 16.87
C THR A 18 -2.86 14.50 16.89
N ASP A 19 -3.26 13.98 15.73
CA ASP A 19 -3.74 12.61 15.60
C ASP A 19 -2.65 11.62 16.02
N LYS A 20 -3.07 10.58 16.76
CA LYS A 20 -2.17 9.51 17.19
C LYS A 20 -1.46 8.88 15.99
N LEU A 21 -0.14 8.97 15.99
CA LEU A 21 0.74 8.25 15.07
C LEU A 21 0.84 6.78 15.45
N MET A 22 0.80 5.92 14.45
CA MET A 22 0.98 4.48 14.56
C MET A 22 2.28 4.11 13.86
N LEU A 23 3.07 3.24 14.48
CA LEU A 23 4.24 2.65 13.82
C LEU A 23 3.78 1.61 12.80
N PHE A 24 4.59 1.43 11.78
CA PHE A 24 4.40 0.33 10.87
C PHE A 24 4.70 -1.02 11.56
N SER A 25 4.01 -2.06 11.11
CA SER A 25 4.40 -3.46 11.26
C SER A 25 4.69 -4.07 9.89
N GLU A 26 5.39 -5.20 9.85
CA GLU A 26 5.69 -5.92 8.60
C GLU A 26 4.45 -6.18 7.73
N GLY A 27 3.34 -6.58 8.37
CA GLY A 27 2.07 -6.80 7.69
C GLY A 27 1.49 -5.52 7.08
N THR A 28 1.56 -4.40 7.80
CA THR A 28 1.07 -3.11 7.29
C THR A 28 1.94 -2.56 6.16
N ILE A 29 3.27 -2.64 6.27
CA ILE A 29 4.22 -2.24 5.21
C ILE A 29 3.97 -3.06 3.96
N SER A 30 3.85 -4.39 4.09
CA SER A 30 3.60 -5.29 2.96
C SER A 30 2.29 -4.94 2.24
N LYS A 31 1.22 -4.68 3.00
CA LYS A 31 -0.05 -4.21 2.45
C LYS A 31 0.10 -2.85 1.76
N CYS A 32 0.86 -1.93 2.36
CA CYS A 32 1.13 -0.62 1.77
C CYS A 32 1.90 -0.73 0.45
N LYS A 33 2.93 -1.58 0.37
CA LYS A 33 3.70 -1.86 -0.85
C LYS A 33 2.78 -2.38 -1.97
N ARG A 34 1.87 -3.31 -1.67
CA ARG A 34 0.88 -3.81 -2.65
C ARG A 34 -0.05 -2.70 -3.15
N ASN A 35 -0.62 -1.91 -2.23
CA ASN A 35 -1.51 -0.80 -2.60
C ASN A 35 -0.77 0.30 -3.37
N LEU A 36 0.49 0.59 -3.03
CA LEU A 36 1.30 1.58 -3.73
C LEU A 36 1.53 1.16 -5.19
N ARG A 37 1.80 -0.12 -5.46
CA ARG A 37 1.92 -0.65 -6.83
C ARG A 37 0.64 -0.41 -7.64
N LEU A 38 -0.52 -0.71 -7.07
CA LEU A 38 -1.81 -0.46 -7.74
C LEU A 38 -2.06 1.03 -7.96
N ARG A 39 -1.78 1.87 -6.96
CA ARG A 39 -1.91 3.33 -7.08
C ARG A 39 -0.97 3.92 -8.13
N LYS A 40 0.27 3.43 -8.25
CA LYS A 40 1.22 3.81 -9.30
C LYS A 40 0.73 3.40 -10.69
N PHE A 41 0.31 2.14 -10.85
CA PHE A 41 -0.20 1.62 -12.11
C PHE A 41 -1.42 2.40 -12.62
N HIS A 42 -2.39 2.66 -11.73
CA HIS A 42 -3.61 3.41 -12.04
C HIS A 42 -3.48 4.94 -11.92
N LYS A 43 -2.26 5.45 -11.66
CA LYS A 43 -1.96 6.88 -11.48
C LYS A 43 -2.86 7.61 -10.45
N LEU A 44 -3.28 6.90 -9.40
CA LEU A 44 -4.18 7.41 -8.36
C LEU A 44 -3.46 8.35 -7.37
N LYS A 45 -4.25 9.05 -6.53
CA LYS A 45 -3.70 9.79 -5.38
C LYS A 45 -2.78 8.88 -4.55
N TYR A 46 -1.70 9.46 -4.02
CA TYR A 46 -0.67 8.77 -3.23
C TYR A 46 0.26 7.83 -4.03
N LYS A 47 0.24 7.88 -5.37
CA LYS A 47 1.18 7.12 -6.21
C LYS A 47 2.65 7.50 -5.97
N ASP A 48 2.91 8.74 -5.59
CA ASP A 48 4.27 9.30 -5.40
C ASP A 48 4.76 9.18 -3.96
N ILE A 49 4.03 8.49 -3.09
CA ILE A 49 4.50 8.22 -1.72
C ILE A 49 5.75 7.34 -1.76
N ILE A 50 6.73 7.76 -0.97
CA ILE A 50 7.92 6.97 -0.65
C ILE A 50 7.61 6.20 0.63
N LEU A 51 7.48 4.89 0.51
CA LEU A 51 7.40 4.03 1.68
C LEU A 51 8.82 3.81 2.22
N PRO A 52 8.99 3.83 3.54
CA PRO A 52 10.28 3.60 4.18
C PRO A 52 10.70 2.14 4.02
N ASP A 53 12.01 1.91 3.93
CA ASP A 53 12.60 0.57 3.97
C ASP A 53 12.63 0.03 5.40
N GLU A 54 12.83 0.92 6.37
CA GLU A 54 12.89 0.59 7.79
C GLU A 54 11.58 0.91 8.53
N ILE A 55 11.08 -0.09 9.25
CA ILE A 55 9.76 -0.07 9.89
C ILE A 55 9.77 0.79 11.17
N TYR A 56 10.91 0.81 11.88
CA TYR A 56 11.00 1.28 13.26
C TYR A 56 10.98 2.80 13.41
N ASP A 57 11.45 3.54 12.40
CA ASP A 57 11.50 5.01 12.45
C ASP A 57 10.32 5.69 11.74
N SER A 58 9.38 4.90 11.25
CA SER A 58 8.34 5.37 10.35
C SER A 58 6.97 5.26 10.98
N ALA A 59 6.20 6.34 10.85
CA ALA A 59 4.87 6.42 11.45
C ALA A 59 3.81 6.93 10.49
N TYR A 60 2.54 6.70 10.84
CA TYR A 60 1.40 7.15 10.06
C TYR A 60 0.18 7.46 10.93
N HIS A 61 -0.66 8.39 10.49
CA HIS A 61 -1.97 8.57 11.10
C HIS A 61 -2.91 7.43 10.65
N SER A 62 -3.67 6.87 11.59
CA SER A 62 -4.63 5.80 11.30
C SER A 62 -5.66 6.19 10.23
N SER A 63 -6.09 7.45 10.23
CA SER A 63 -6.98 8.06 9.23
C SER A 63 -6.35 8.04 7.84
N CYS A 64 -5.10 8.52 7.72
CA CYS A 64 -4.36 8.52 6.46
C CYS A 64 -4.15 7.10 5.92
N TYR A 65 -3.83 6.13 6.79
CA TYR A 65 -3.69 4.73 6.39
C TYR A 65 -5.00 4.14 5.86
N LYS A 66 -6.14 4.42 6.51
CA LYS A 66 -7.46 4.00 6.00
C LYS A 66 -7.73 4.59 4.63
N THR A 67 -7.49 5.88 4.43
CA THR A 67 -7.67 6.54 3.12
C THR A 67 -6.73 5.97 2.06
N PHE A 68 -5.47 5.69 2.42
CA PHE A 68 -4.48 5.12 1.52
C PHE A 68 -4.81 3.66 1.13
N THR A 69 -5.35 2.86 2.04
CA THR A 69 -5.71 1.47 1.76
C THR A 69 -7.10 1.29 1.16
N ALA A 70 -7.93 2.34 1.18
CA ALA A 70 -9.20 2.37 0.48
C ALA A 70 -8.98 2.46 -1.04
N LEU A 71 -9.09 1.32 -1.71
CA LEU A 71 -9.12 1.19 -3.16
C LEU A 71 -10.50 0.72 -3.61
N LYS A 72 -11.03 1.33 -4.68
CA LYS A 72 -12.25 0.83 -5.33
C LYS A 72 -12.01 -0.55 -5.92
N ARG A 73 -13.03 -1.41 -5.88
CA ARG A 73 -12.96 -2.80 -6.37
C ARG A 73 -12.43 -2.91 -7.80
N GLN A 74 -12.77 -1.97 -8.68
CA GLN A 74 -12.30 -1.90 -10.07
C GLN A 74 -10.77 -1.87 -10.22
N TYR A 75 -10.03 -1.42 -9.20
CA TYR A 75 -8.56 -1.37 -9.22
C TYR A 75 -7.91 -2.64 -8.65
N LEU A 76 -8.70 -3.54 -8.06
CA LEU A 76 -8.23 -4.80 -7.48
C LEU A 76 -8.27 -5.96 -8.48
N THR A 77 -9.09 -5.83 -9.53
CA THR A 77 -9.31 -6.85 -10.56
C THR A 77 -8.36 -6.72 -11.74
N THR A 78 -7.50 -5.69 -11.76
CA THR A 78 -6.40 -5.65 -12.72
C THR A 78 -5.31 -6.55 -12.18
N ASP A 79 -5.31 -7.80 -12.64
CA ASP A 79 -4.12 -8.63 -12.67
C ASP A 79 -2.98 -7.75 -13.18
N VAL A 80 -2.02 -7.47 -12.29
CA VAL A 80 -0.77 -6.84 -12.70
C VAL A 80 -0.04 -7.94 -13.48
N GLU A 81 -0.45 -8.14 -14.73
CA GLU A 81 0.30 -8.89 -15.72
C GLU A 81 1.65 -8.20 -15.80
N LYS A 82 2.64 -8.83 -15.16
CA LYS A 82 4.05 -8.51 -15.35
C LYS A 82 4.31 -8.57 -16.85
N LYS A 83 4.38 -7.41 -17.53
CA LYS A 83 5.17 -7.29 -18.75
C LYS A 83 6.65 -7.30 -18.34
N GLY A 84 7.12 -8.52 -18.14
CA GLY A 84 8.51 -8.90 -17.93
C GLY A 84 8.54 -10.41 -18.11
N SER A 85 8.91 -10.84 -19.31
CA SER A 85 8.95 -12.22 -19.84
C SER A 85 8.99 -13.35 -18.81
N ILE A 86 8.05 -14.31 -18.92
CA ILE A 86 8.28 -15.73 -19.24
C ILE A 86 6.89 -16.40 -19.34
N THR A 87 6.66 -17.08 -20.45
CA THR A 87 5.54 -17.93 -20.83
C THR A 87 5.13 -18.94 -19.74
N VAL A 88 3.87 -18.95 -19.25
CA VAL A 88 3.16 -20.19 -18.84
C VAL A 88 1.62 -20.01 -18.87
N GLN A 89 1.02 -20.62 -19.89
CA GLN A 89 -0.24 -21.40 -19.93
C GLN A 89 -1.50 -20.92 -19.16
N LYS A 90 -2.38 -20.30 -19.94
CA LYS A 90 -3.81 -20.63 -20.14
C LYS A 90 -4.30 -21.95 -19.49
N VAL A 91 -4.90 -21.88 -18.30
CA VAL A 91 -5.89 -22.84 -17.75
C VAL A 91 -6.72 -22.03 -16.73
N CYS A 92 -8.04 -21.88 -16.77
CA CYS A 92 -9.08 -22.89 -16.93
C CYS A 92 -10.34 -22.23 -17.53
N LEU A 93 -10.75 -22.71 -18.71
CA LEU A 93 -12.03 -22.41 -19.31
C LEU A 93 -13.10 -23.23 -18.58
N GLN A 94 -14.20 -22.56 -18.26
CA GLN A 94 -15.54 -23.06 -17.97
C GLN A 94 -15.77 -24.58 -18.14
N LEU A 95 -15.95 -25.28 -17.02
CA LEU A 95 -16.92 -26.36 -16.83
C LEU A 95 -17.40 -26.19 -15.39
N ILE A 96 -18.65 -25.86 -15.10
CA ILE A 96 -19.77 -26.79 -15.21
C ILE A 96 -21.04 -26.00 -15.56
N SER A 97 -21.55 -26.24 -16.76
CA SER A 97 -22.97 -26.18 -17.06
C SER A 97 -23.19 -27.29 -18.08
N HIS A 98 -24.18 -28.15 -17.82
CA HIS A 98 -24.58 -29.34 -18.61
C HIS A 98 -23.79 -30.63 -18.35
N LEU A 99 -24.20 -31.38 -17.32
CA LEU A 99 -24.96 -32.64 -17.45
C LEU A 99 -25.41 -33.14 -16.09
#